data_AF-A0A8T5S5A1-F1
#
_entry.id   AF-A0A8T5S5A1-F1
#
_cell.length_a   1.000
_cell.length_b   1.000
_cell.length_c   1.000
_cell.angle_alpha   90.00
_cell.angle_beta   90.00
_cell.angle_gamma   90.00
#
_symmetry.space_group_name_H-M   'P 1'
#
loop_
_entity.id
_entity.type
_entity.pdbx_description
1 polymer ?
#
loop_
_entity_poly.entity_id
_entity_poly.type
_entity_poly.pdbx_seq_one_letter_code
_entity_poly.pdbx_strand_id
1 'polypeptide(L)'
;SIIEEHIKIFVPILEDAWVGARKEIMRDIKSSLSRESEEITPPPRRPEKPLTIPPSPEPIAKELEKEIGEVRAPSFLVTLFDSIMNKLENKTGLEISTSLEKFQSEFVKRKGYNSVLKNIHTECNDLKGTTSLLNPSEKEDLKSKMKLWRQQLDL
;
A
#
# COMPACT_ATOMS: atom_id res chain seq x y z
N SER A 1 -30.06 -1.33 -19.59
CA SER A 1 -30.23 -0.72 -18.25
C SER A 1 -29.19 0.38 -18.06
N ILE A 2 -29.43 1.41 -17.26
CA ILE A 2 -28.48 2.54 -17.10
C ILE A 2 -27.08 2.06 -16.65
N ILE A 3 -27.05 1.11 -15.70
CA ILE A 3 -25.80 0.49 -15.21
C ILE A 3 -25.06 -0.25 -16.35
N GLU A 4 -25.82 -0.92 -17.22
CA GLU A 4 -25.31 -1.68 -18.37
C GLU A 4 -24.74 -0.76 -19.47
N GLU A 5 -25.32 0.43 -19.64
CA GLU A 5 -24.82 1.48 -20.55
C GLU A 5 -23.55 2.12 -19.99
N HIS A 6 -23.50 2.40 -18.68
CA HIS A 6 -22.27 2.87 -18.03
C HIS A 6 -21.13 1.84 -18.15
N ILE A 7 -21.39 0.55 -17.91
CA ILE A 7 -20.38 -0.52 -18.07
C ILE A 7 -19.84 -0.56 -19.51
N LYS A 8 -20.70 -0.43 -20.53
CA LYS A 8 -20.30 -0.41 -21.95
C LYS A 8 -19.37 0.76 -22.32
N ILE A 9 -19.40 1.86 -21.57
CA ILE A 9 -18.46 2.99 -21.76
C ILE A 9 -17.08 2.66 -21.18
N PHE A 10 -17.01 1.98 -20.03
CA PHE A 10 -15.74 1.72 -19.35
C PHE A 10 -14.99 0.48 -19.85
N VAL A 11 -15.68 -0.56 -20.35
CA VAL A 11 -15.03 -1.79 -20.82
C VAL A 11 -13.94 -1.54 -21.88
N PRO A 12 -14.17 -0.77 -22.98
CA PRO A 12 -13.12 -0.49 -23.97
C PRO A 12 -11.93 0.28 -23.40
N ILE A 13 -12.16 1.15 -22.41
CA ILE A 13 -11.12 1.95 -21.74
C ILE A 13 -10.24 1.04 -20.86
N LEU A 14 -10.84 0.07 -20.17
CA LEU A 14 -10.13 -0.90 -19.34
C LEU A 14 -9.34 -1.91 -20.18
N GLU A 15 -9.88 -2.32 -21.33
CA GLU A 15 -9.19 -3.20 -22.29
C GLU A 15 -7.93 -2.52 -22.86
N ASP A 16 -8.05 -1.27 -23.35
CA ASP A 16 -6.90 -0.53 -23.90
C ASP A 16 -5.83 -0.24 -22.83
N ALA A 17 -6.24 0.16 -21.62
CA ALA A 17 -5.33 0.37 -20.50
C ALA A 17 -4.57 -0.91 -20.10
N TRP A 18 -5.24 -2.07 -20.09
CA TRP A 18 -4.61 -3.36 -19.77
C TRP A 18 -3.65 -3.82 -20.86
N VAL A 19 -4.01 -3.67 -22.14
CA VAL A 19 -3.11 -3.97 -23.27
C VAL A 19 -1.90 -3.03 -23.28
N GLY A 20 -2.11 -1.74 -23.00
CA GLY A 20 -1.06 -0.73 -22.85
C GLY A 20 -0.05 -1.07 -21.76
N ALA A 21 -0.51 -1.30 -20.53
CA ALA A 21 0.35 -1.62 -19.39
C ALA A 21 1.21 -2.89 -19.63
N ARG A 22 0.63 -3.93 -20.23
CA ARG A 22 1.39 -5.15 -20.58
C ARG A 22 2.49 -4.88 -21.61
N LYS A 23 2.25 -3.99 -22.57
CA LYS A 23 3.20 -3.60 -23.62
C LYS A 23 4.33 -2.73 -23.08
N GLU A 24 4.05 -1.90 -22.09
CA GLU A 24 5.03 -1.10 -21.34
C GLU A 24 5.96 -2.00 -20.50
N ILE A 25 5.40 -2.84 -19.63
CA ILE A 25 6.16 -3.78 -18.80
C ILE A 25 7.08 -4.69 -19.65
N MET A 26 6.59 -5.20 -20.78
CA MET A 26 7.41 -6.01 -21.70
C MET A 26 8.53 -5.21 -22.39
N ARG A 27 8.35 -3.90 -22.61
CA ARG A 27 9.38 -3.02 -23.16
C ARG A 27 10.47 -2.75 -22.12
N ASP A 28 10.09 -2.49 -20.88
CA ASP A 28 11.01 -2.17 -19.79
C ASP A 28 11.90 -3.37 -19.45
N ILE A 29 11.31 -4.57 -19.28
CA ILE A 29 12.04 -5.82 -19.07
C ILE A 29 13.03 -6.11 -20.22
N LYS A 30 12.64 -5.81 -21.47
CA LYS A 30 13.55 -5.96 -22.62
C LYS A 30 14.66 -4.89 -22.63
N SER A 31 14.40 -3.70 -22.10
CA SER A 31 15.41 -2.63 -22.01
C SER A 31 16.44 -2.87 -20.91
N SER A 32 16.03 -3.41 -19.75
CA SER A 32 16.95 -3.72 -18.64
C SER A 32 17.89 -4.88 -18.99
N LEU A 33 17.36 -5.95 -19.58
CA LEU A 33 18.16 -7.10 -20.04
C LEU A 33 19.19 -6.74 -21.12
N SER A 34 19.00 -5.61 -21.82
CA SER A 34 19.90 -5.15 -22.88
C SER A 34 20.99 -4.18 -22.41
N ARG A 35 21.09 -3.90 -21.10
CA ARG A 35 22.02 -2.89 -20.54
C ARG A 35 23.17 -3.45 -19.69
N GLU A 36 23.23 -4.77 -19.51
CA GLU A 36 24.25 -5.44 -18.68
C GLU A 36 25.07 -6.44 -19.53
N SER A 37 26.01 -5.92 -20.35
CA SER A 37 26.84 -6.75 -21.25
C SER A 37 28.17 -6.10 -21.67
N GLU A 38 28.96 -5.62 -20.70
CA GLU A 38 30.41 -5.32 -20.76
C GLU A 38 30.83 -5.21 -19.27
N GLU A 39 31.92 -5.78 -18.74
CA GLU A 39 33.24 -6.04 -19.31
C GLU A 39 33.98 -7.21 -18.56
N ILE A 40 34.58 -8.18 -19.30
CA ILE A 40 35.78 -9.01 -18.99
C ILE A 40 35.89 -9.78 -17.63
N THR A 41 36.17 -11.10 -17.48
CA THR A 41 36.13 -12.37 -18.25
C THR A 41 36.33 -13.52 -17.20
N PRO A 42 35.61 -14.68 -17.23
CA PRO A 42 35.59 -15.65 -16.11
C PRO A 42 36.46 -16.96 -16.24
N PRO A 43 36.91 -17.57 -15.11
CA PRO A 43 37.60 -18.90 -15.02
C PRO A 43 36.66 -20.15 -14.92
N PRO A 44 37.16 -21.42 -14.95
CA PRO A 44 36.32 -22.54 -15.41
C PRO A 44 35.98 -23.69 -14.42
N ARG A 45 35.02 -24.54 -14.88
CA ARG A 45 34.54 -25.86 -14.36
C ARG A 45 33.43 -25.77 -13.29
N ARG A 46 32.40 -26.63 -13.28
CA ARG A 46 31.76 -27.52 -14.29
C ARG A 46 30.27 -27.72 -13.87
N PRO A 47 29.37 -28.27 -14.71
CA PRO A 47 27.92 -28.20 -14.46
C PRO A 47 27.40 -29.29 -13.52
N GLU A 48 26.52 -28.92 -12.59
CA GLU A 48 25.66 -29.86 -11.85
C GLU A 48 24.18 -29.66 -12.21
N LYS A 49 23.49 -30.78 -12.40
CA LYS A 49 22.09 -30.88 -12.81
C LYS A 49 21.60 -32.28 -12.40
N PRO A 50 20.34 -32.46 -11.98
CA PRO A 50 19.53 -31.61 -11.12
C PRO A 50 18.97 -32.41 -9.91
N LEU A 51 18.95 -31.84 -8.70
CA LEU A 51 18.30 -32.52 -7.56
C LEU A 51 16.78 -32.25 -7.53
N THR A 52 16.03 -33.24 -8.00
CA THR A 52 14.57 -33.33 -7.87
C THR A 52 14.16 -33.38 -6.40
N ILE A 53 13.23 -32.50 -5.99
CA ILE A 53 12.57 -32.54 -4.68
C ILE A 53 11.05 -32.58 -4.94
N PRO A 54 10.28 -33.48 -4.30
CA PRO A 54 8.89 -33.76 -4.68
C PRO A 54 7.89 -32.66 -4.26
N PRO A 55 6.72 -32.58 -4.92
CA PRO A 55 5.68 -31.61 -4.57
C PRO A 55 5.01 -31.96 -3.24
N SER A 56 5.11 -31.06 -2.25
CA SER A 56 4.29 -31.10 -1.04
C SER A 56 2.95 -30.40 -1.29
N PRO A 57 1.79 -31.03 -1.05
CA PRO A 57 0.49 -30.43 -1.33
C PRO A 57 -0.04 -29.53 -0.20
N GLU A 58 -0.40 -28.30 -0.57
CA GLU A 58 -1.31 -27.38 0.17
C GLU A 58 -0.80 -26.91 1.57
N PRO A 59 -1.35 -25.85 2.22
CA PRO A 59 -2.77 -25.49 2.30
C PRO A 59 -3.26 -24.41 1.32
N ILE A 60 -4.51 -24.59 0.92
CA ILE A 60 -5.37 -23.65 0.18
C ILE A 60 -5.43 -22.28 0.86
N ALA A 61 -4.69 -21.30 0.34
CA ALA A 61 -4.91 -19.88 0.63
C ALA A 61 -6.07 -19.37 -0.24
N LYS A 62 -7.31 -19.62 0.17
CA LYS A 62 -8.51 -19.09 -0.50
C LYS A 62 -8.53 -17.57 -0.39
N GLU A 63 -8.21 -16.95 -1.51
CA GLU A 63 -8.38 -15.52 -1.80
C GLU A 63 -9.78 -15.09 -1.37
N LEU A 64 -9.86 -14.29 -0.30
CA LEU A 64 -11.13 -13.96 0.34
C LEU A 64 -11.79 -12.76 -0.36
N GLU A 65 -12.19 -12.97 -1.61
CA GLU A 65 -13.16 -12.11 -2.28
C GLU A 65 -14.49 -12.14 -1.50
N LYS A 66 -14.66 -11.17 -0.60
CA LYS A 66 -15.99 -10.79 -0.14
C LYS A 66 -16.08 -9.31 0.17
N GLU A 67 -16.21 -8.54 -0.91
CA GLU A 67 -16.81 -7.21 -0.84
C GLU A 67 -18.25 -7.29 -0.31
N ILE A 68 -18.76 -6.17 0.21
CA ILE A 68 -20.16 -5.97 0.64
C ILE A 68 -20.63 -6.96 1.72
N GLY A 69 -20.30 -6.62 2.97
CA GLY A 69 -20.74 -7.31 4.18
C GLY A 69 -20.77 -6.36 5.37
N GLU A 70 -21.71 -5.41 5.35
CA GLU A 70 -21.98 -4.52 6.48
C GLU A 70 -22.35 -5.30 7.76
N VAL A 71 -22.23 -4.65 8.92
CA VAL A 71 -22.59 -5.10 10.29
C VAL A 71 -21.41 -5.63 11.16
N ARG A 72 -21.02 -4.74 12.11
CA ARG A 72 -20.51 -5.03 13.47
C ARG A 72 -19.05 -5.42 13.72
N ALA A 73 -18.17 -5.42 12.72
CA ALA A 73 -16.74 -5.26 12.96
C ALA A 73 -16.32 -3.80 12.68
N PRO A 74 -15.62 -3.09 13.59
CA PRO A 74 -14.95 -1.85 13.21
C PRO A 74 -13.95 -2.18 12.11
N SER A 75 -13.98 -1.44 10.99
CA SER A 75 -13.19 -1.82 9.82
C SER A 75 -11.69 -1.85 10.14
N PHE A 76 -10.92 -2.62 9.36
CA PHE A 76 -9.46 -2.71 9.55
C PHE A 76 -8.78 -1.32 9.58
N LEU A 77 -9.29 -0.36 8.80
CA LEU A 77 -8.80 1.01 8.77
C LEU A 77 -9.12 1.76 10.07
N VAL A 78 -10.31 1.56 10.65
CA VAL A 78 -10.73 2.15 11.93
C VAL A 78 -9.89 1.60 13.07
N THR A 79 -9.74 0.28 13.17
CA THR A 79 -8.93 -0.35 14.24
C THR A 79 -7.45 -0.01 14.14
N LEU A 80 -6.91 0.15 12.92
CA LEU A 80 -5.57 0.66 12.69
C LEU A 80 -5.43 2.12 13.13
N PHE A 81 -6.38 2.99 12.76
CA PHE A 81 -6.37 4.42 13.10
C PHE A 81 -6.55 4.68 14.61
N ASP A 82 -7.51 4.01 15.25
CA ASP A 82 -7.72 4.05 16.70
C ASP A 82 -6.50 3.49 17.46
N SER A 83 -5.82 2.45 16.94
CA SER A 83 -4.54 2.00 17.51
C SER A 83 -3.40 3.01 17.35
N ILE A 84 -3.48 3.99 16.44
CA ILE A 84 -2.50 5.08 16.36
C ILE A 84 -2.85 6.16 17.38
N MET A 85 -4.12 6.61 17.43
CA MET A 85 -4.57 7.60 18.43
C MET A 85 -4.30 7.14 19.87
N ASN A 86 -4.59 5.88 20.20
CA ASN A 86 -4.37 5.32 21.54
C ASN A 86 -2.88 5.11 21.90
N LYS A 87 -1.96 5.24 20.93
CA LYS A 87 -0.50 5.10 21.15
C LYS A 87 0.26 6.42 20.99
N LEU A 88 -0.43 7.49 20.61
CA LEU A 88 0.13 8.83 20.35
C LEU A 88 0.86 9.42 21.57
N GLU A 89 0.35 9.12 22.77
CA GLU A 89 0.89 9.66 24.03
C GLU A 89 2.23 9.02 24.42
N ASN A 90 2.49 7.78 23.98
CA ASN A 90 3.63 6.94 24.40
C ASN A 90 4.66 6.67 23.29
N LYS A 91 4.52 7.31 22.12
CA LYS A 91 5.41 7.11 20.95
C LYS A 91 6.24 8.35 20.60
N THR A 92 7.33 8.12 19.88
CA THR A 92 8.11 9.16 19.19
C THR A 92 7.42 9.65 17.91
N GLY A 93 7.77 10.85 17.43
CA GLY A 93 7.24 11.38 16.17
C GLY A 93 7.52 10.46 14.97
N LEU A 94 8.75 9.94 14.90
CA LEU A 94 9.16 8.94 13.91
C LEU A 94 8.25 7.71 13.88
N GLU A 95 7.98 7.08 15.03
CA GLU A 95 7.09 5.91 15.10
C GLU A 95 5.63 6.23 14.73
N ILE A 96 5.16 7.44 15.03
CA ILE A 96 3.81 7.90 14.70
C ILE A 96 3.71 8.12 13.19
N SER A 97 4.69 8.81 12.57
CA SER A 97 4.82 8.90 11.11
C SER A 97 4.80 7.52 10.46
N THR A 98 5.67 6.60 10.87
CA THR A 98 5.72 5.24 10.30
C THR A 98 4.38 4.51 10.42
N SER A 99 3.63 4.76 11.50
CA SER A 99 2.29 4.18 11.69
C SER A 99 1.24 4.85 10.77
N LEU A 100 1.29 6.17 10.62
CA LEU A 100 0.41 6.95 9.76
C LEU A 100 0.67 6.69 8.27
N GLU A 101 1.92 6.53 7.82
CA GLU A 101 2.26 6.13 6.45
C GLU A 101 1.79 4.70 6.14
N LYS A 102 1.87 3.79 7.12
CA LYS A 102 1.28 2.45 6.99
C LYS A 102 -0.25 2.51 6.88
N PHE A 103 -0.91 3.35 7.69
CA PHE A 103 -2.34 3.61 7.57
C PHE A 103 -2.71 4.21 6.21
N GLN A 104 -1.99 5.24 5.75
CA GLN A 104 -2.15 5.86 4.44
C GLN A 104 -2.07 4.81 3.32
N SER A 105 -1.03 3.96 3.37
CA SER A 105 -0.80 2.89 2.39
C SER A 105 -1.93 1.86 2.38
N GLU A 106 -2.42 1.44 3.56
CA GLU A 106 -3.56 0.51 3.67
C GLU A 106 -4.89 1.16 3.28
N PHE A 107 -5.06 2.47 3.47
CA PHE A 107 -6.23 3.21 3.03
C PHE A 107 -6.29 3.26 1.51
N VAL A 108 -5.19 3.63 0.83
CA VAL A 108 -5.12 3.68 -0.64
C VAL A 108 -5.45 2.33 -1.27
N LYS A 109 -4.96 1.22 -0.70
CA LYS A 109 -5.26 -0.15 -1.18
C LYS A 109 -6.74 -0.56 -1.05
N ARG A 110 -7.53 0.08 -0.18
CA ARG A 110 -8.88 -0.41 0.22
C ARG A 110 -10.02 0.56 -0.10
N LYS A 111 -9.83 1.87 0.11
CA LYS A 111 -10.78 2.94 -0.21
C LYS A 111 -10.30 3.85 -1.35
N GLY A 112 -9.12 3.59 -1.93
CA GLY A 112 -8.53 4.43 -2.97
C GLY A 112 -7.88 5.72 -2.43
N TYR A 113 -7.45 6.58 -3.34
CA TYR A 113 -6.80 7.84 -2.99
C TYR A 113 -7.82 8.91 -2.56
N ASN A 114 -7.56 9.57 -1.43
CA ASN A 114 -8.38 10.66 -0.89
C ASN A 114 -7.49 11.89 -0.60
N SER A 115 -8.00 13.10 -0.78
CA SER A 115 -7.25 14.36 -0.58
C SER A 115 -6.72 14.53 0.85
N VAL A 116 -7.43 14.03 1.86
CA VAL A 116 -7.00 14.03 3.27
C VAL A 116 -5.68 13.28 3.46
N LEU A 117 -5.38 12.29 2.60
CA LEU A 117 -4.13 11.55 2.65
C LEU A 117 -2.91 12.40 2.31
N LYS A 118 -3.06 13.53 1.60
CA LYS A 118 -1.99 14.53 1.45
C LYS A 118 -1.70 15.20 2.79
N ASN A 119 -2.73 15.60 3.53
CA ASN A 119 -2.58 16.25 4.83
C ASN A 119 -1.90 15.31 5.83
N ILE A 120 -2.30 14.03 5.84
CA ILE A 120 -1.63 12.97 6.62
C ILE A 120 -0.17 12.84 6.18
N HIS A 121 0.12 12.80 4.89
CA HIS A 121 1.48 12.65 4.38
C HIS A 121 2.41 13.83 4.69
N THR A 122 1.89 15.07 4.64
CA THR A 122 2.61 16.26 5.11
C THR A 122 2.96 16.11 6.57
N GLU A 123 1.97 15.81 7.42
CA GLU A 123 2.20 15.61 8.86
C GLU A 123 3.19 14.48 9.14
N CYS A 124 3.14 13.36 8.39
CA CYS A 124 4.15 12.31 8.49
C CYS A 124 5.56 12.85 8.26
N ASN A 125 5.76 13.66 7.22
CA ASN A 125 7.08 14.22 6.90
C ASN A 125 7.55 15.24 7.94
N ASP A 126 6.64 16.04 8.50
CA ASP A 126 6.95 16.93 9.64
C ASP A 126 7.37 16.11 10.88
N LEU A 127 6.62 15.04 11.18
CA LEU A 127 6.87 14.14 12.31
C LEU A 127 8.13 13.27 12.15
N LYS A 128 8.61 12.99 10.92
CA LYS A 128 9.87 12.26 10.67
C LYS A 128 11.10 12.97 11.22
N GLY A 129 11.08 14.31 11.28
CA GLY A 129 12.15 15.08 11.90
C GLY A 129 12.22 14.90 13.43
N THR A 130 11.10 14.54 14.05
CA THR A 130 10.95 14.47 15.50
C THR A 130 11.26 13.07 16.04
N THR A 131 12.55 12.81 16.25
CA THR A 131 13.07 11.61 16.93
C THR A 131 12.87 11.63 18.45
N SER A 132 12.56 12.79 19.02
CA SER A 132 12.17 12.94 20.43
C SER A 132 10.71 12.49 20.68
N LEU A 133 10.33 12.45 21.96
CA LEU A 133 8.92 12.50 22.33
C LEU A 133 8.31 13.83 21.85
N LEU A 134 7.11 13.77 21.28
CA LEU A 134 6.36 14.97 20.89
C LEU A 134 5.99 15.82 22.12
N ASN A 135 6.01 17.14 21.94
CA ASN A 135 5.62 18.09 22.96
C ASN A 135 4.11 17.96 23.30
N PRO A 136 3.67 18.32 24.52
CA PRO A 136 2.26 18.20 24.90
C PRO A 136 1.28 18.95 23.98
N SER A 137 1.66 20.12 23.43
CA SER A 137 0.85 20.82 22.43
C SER A 137 0.75 20.00 21.15
N GLU A 138 1.89 19.65 20.55
CA GLU A 138 1.97 18.85 19.31
C GLU A 138 1.13 17.56 19.40
N LYS A 139 1.08 16.92 20.57
CA LYS A 139 0.23 15.75 20.82
C LYS A 139 -1.27 16.08 20.75
N GLU A 140 -1.76 17.13 21.41
CA GLU A 140 -3.17 17.52 21.35
C GLU A 140 -3.56 18.14 19.99
N ASP A 141 -2.65 18.87 19.35
CA ASP A 141 -2.79 19.39 17.98
C ASP A 141 -2.94 18.23 16.99
N LEU A 142 -2.04 17.24 17.03
CA LEU A 142 -2.08 16.04 16.18
C LEU A 142 -3.31 15.16 16.48
N LYS A 143 -3.68 14.98 17.75
CA LYS A 143 -4.89 14.27 18.19
C LYS A 143 -6.17 14.98 17.71
N SER A 144 -6.13 16.31 17.55
CA SER A 144 -7.22 17.09 16.96
C SER A 144 -7.27 16.97 15.43
N LYS A 145 -6.11 17.03 14.74
CA LYS A 145 -6.00 16.71 13.30
C LYS A 145 -6.50 15.30 12.99
N MET A 146 -6.13 14.30 13.80
CA MET A 146 -6.60 12.92 13.64
C MET A 146 -8.11 12.77 13.81
N LYS A 147 -8.75 13.46 14.78
CA LYS A 147 -10.22 13.51 14.89
C LYS A 147 -10.88 14.09 13.64
N LEU A 148 -10.32 15.16 13.07
CA LEU A 148 -10.80 15.76 11.82
C LEU A 148 -10.67 14.77 10.65
N TRP A 149 -9.50 14.17 10.47
CA TRP A 149 -9.27 13.18 9.41
C TRP A 149 -10.19 11.97 9.54
N ARG A 150 -10.48 11.50 10.77
CA ARG A 150 -11.45 10.43 11.02
C ARG A 150 -12.83 10.76 10.42
N GLN A 151 -13.32 11.97 10.66
CA GLN A 151 -14.59 12.45 10.08
C GLN A 151 -14.53 12.58 8.56
N GLN A 152 -13.42 13.09 8.01
CA GLN A 152 -13.26 13.32 6.56
C GLN A 152 -13.01 12.04 5.74
N LEU A 153 -12.55 10.95 6.38
CA LEU A 153 -12.27 9.65 5.77
C LEU A 153 -13.40 8.62 5.95
N ASP A 154 -14.44 8.98 6.70
CA ASP A 154 -15.59 8.16 7.08
C ASP A 154 -15.18 6.84 7.76
N LEU A 155 -14.80 6.96 9.04
CA LEU A 155 -14.14 5.95 9.89
C LEU A 155 -14.79 5.88 11.28
#